data_AF-M2SPS7-F1
#
_entry.id   AF-M2SPS7-F1
#
_cell.length_a   1.000
_cell.length_b   1.000
_cell.length_c   1.000
_cell.angle_alpha   90.00
_cell.angle_beta   90.00
_cell.angle_gamma   90.00
#
_symmetry.space_group_name_H-M   'P 1'
#
loop_
_entity.id
_entity.type
_entity.pdbx_description
1 polymer ?
#
loop_
_entity_poly.entity_id
_entity_poly.type
_entity_poly.pdbx_seq_one_letter_code
_entity_poly.pdbx_strand_id
1 'polypeptide(L)' 'LLLTAQLAYNSIKSATIKHSPHYANYGYKPTAHRDPKNIESIAVGADDKAKLMRELHEELSKNIA' A
#
# COMPACT_ATOMS: atom_id res chain seq x y z
N LEU A 1 -12.45 -23.22 7.07
CA LEU A 1 -11.50 -23.92 6.17
C LEU A 1 -11.30 -23.18 4.84
N LEU A 2 -12.35 -22.79 4.11
CA LEU A 2 -12.24 -22.16 2.79
C LEU A 2 -11.33 -20.91 2.73
N LEU A 3 -11.50 -19.94 3.64
CA LEU A 3 -10.72 -18.71 3.65
C LEU A 3 -9.22 -18.95 3.82
N THR A 4 -8.84 -19.86 4.72
CA THR A 4 -7.44 -20.22 4.96
C THR A 4 -6.82 -20.91 3.74
N ALA A 5 -7.58 -21.78 3.07
CA ALA A 5 -7.13 -22.44 1.86
C ALA A 5 -6.94 -21.45 0.69
N GLN A 6 -7.87 -20.51 0.52
CA GLN A 6 -7.77 -19.45 -0.50
C GLN A 6 -6.56 -18.54 -0.24
N LEU A 7 -6.32 -18.17 1.02
CA LEU A 7 -5.16 -17.38 1.39
C LEU A 7 -3.86 -18.10 1.07
N ALA A 8 -3.75 -19.38 1.46
CA ALA A 8 -2.56 -20.19 1.19
C ALA A 8 -2.30 -20.32 -0.32
N TYR A 9 -3.35 -20.68 -1.08
CA TYR A 9 -3.25 -20.85 -2.53
C TYR A 9 -2.80 -19.57 -3.25
N ASN A 10 -3.41 -18.42 -2.92
CA ASN A 10 -3.10 -17.15 -3.57
C ASN A 10 -1.78 -16.52 -3.11
N SER A 11 -1.21 -16.98 -2.00
CA SER A 11 0.03 -16.43 -1.42
C SER A 11 1.29 -17.20 -1.82
N ILE A 12 1.16 -18.46 -2.25
CA ILE A 12 2.29 -19.29 -2.65
C ILE A 12 2.79 -18.89 -4.05
N LYS A 13 4.11 -18.85 -4.22
CA LYS A 13 4.73 -18.61 -5.54
C LYS A 13 4.53 -19.82 -6.44
N SER A 14 4.07 -19.58 -7.66
CA SER A 14 4.08 -20.60 -8.70
C SER A 14 5.52 -20.90 -9.13
N ALA A 15 5.84 -22.19 -9.36
CA ALA A 15 7.16 -22.61 -9.85
C ALA A 15 7.45 -22.05 -11.26
N THR A 16 6.42 -21.89 -12.09
CA THR A 16 6.54 -21.43 -13.48
C THR A 16 6.69 -19.91 -13.57
N ILE A 17 5.87 -19.16 -12.82
CA ILE A 17 5.77 -17.70 -12.93
C ILE A 17 6.70 -17.02 -11.90
N LYS A 18 7.24 -17.76 -10.92
CA LYS A 18 8.06 -17.26 -9.78
C LYS A 18 7.37 -16.22 -8.88
N HIS A 19 6.14 -15.85 -9.19
CA HIS A 19 5.27 -14.94 -8.45
C HIS A 19 4.05 -15.69 -7.91
N SER A 20 3.45 -15.18 -6.83
CA SER A 20 2.16 -15.65 -6.35
C SER A 20 1.02 -15.00 -7.12
N PRO A 21 -0.15 -15.65 -7.24
CA PRO A 21 -1.33 -15.04 -7.84
C PRO A 21 -1.65 -13.66 -7.25
N HIS A 22 -1.55 -13.52 -5.92
CA HIS A 22 -1.75 -12.24 -5.26
C HIS A 22 -0.77 -11.16 -5.72
N TYR A 23 0.52 -11.48 -5.84
CA TYR A 23 1.52 -10.52 -6.32
C TYR A 23 1.27 -10.12 -7.77
N ALA A 24 0.89 -11.07 -8.63
CA ALA A 24 0.60 -10.78 -10.03
C ALA A 24 -0.59 -9.82 -10.21
N ASN A 25 -1.60 -9.91 -9.33
CA ASN A 25 -2.81 -9.09 -9.42
C ASN A 25 -2.64 -7.69 -8.80
N TYR A 26 -1.87 -7.57 -7.71
CA TYR A 26 -1.83 -6.34 -6.90
C TYR A 26 -0.45 -5.70 -6.76
N GLY A 27 0.61 -6.38 -7.20
CA GLY A 27 1.99 -5.84 -7.17
C GLY A 27 2.67 -5.88 -5.80
N TYR A 28 2.04 -6.47 -4.77
CA TYR A 28 2.65 -6.62 -3.45
C TYR A 28 2.47 -8.02 -2.86
N LYS A 29 3.41 -8.41 -1.99
CA LYS A 29 3.37 -9.70 -1.30
C LYS A 29 2.31 -9.68 -0.22
N PRO A 30 1.44 -10.71 -0.14
CA PRO A 30 0.49 -10.80 0.96
C PRO A 30 1.23 -11.03 2.28
N THR A 31 0.98 -10.17 3.25
CA THR A 31 1.48 -10.30 4.62
C THR A 31 0.37 -10.88 5.48
N ALA A 32 0.54 -12.11 5.96
CA ALA A 32 -0.45 -12.78 6.82
C ALA A 32 -0.63 -12.06 8.17
N HIS A 33 0.45 -11.45 8.66
CA HIS A 33 0.46 -10.58 9.81
C HIS A 33 1.01 -9.23 9.37
N ARG A 34 0.23 -8.18 9.58
CA ARG A 34 0.71 -6.81 9.51
C ARG A 34 0.54 -6.28 10.91
N ASP A 35 1.63 -5.86 11.54
CA ASP A 35 1.52 -5.17 12.82
C ASP A 35 0.52 -4.02 12.65
N PRO A 36 -0.32 -3.76 13.67
CA PRO A 36 -1.14 -2.56 13.67
C PRO A 36 -0.23 -1.39 13.32
N LYS A 37 -0.59 -0.66 12.26
CA LYS A 37 0.13 0.56 11.90
C LYS A 37 0.21 1.40 13.16
N ASN A 38 1.41 1.74 13.61
CA ASN A 38 1.58 2.68 14.71
C ASN A 38 1.08 4.05 14.21
N ILE A 39 -0.20 4.35 14.48
CA ILE A 39 -0.88 5.54 13.98
C ILE A 39 -0.15 6.79 14.47
N GLU A 40 0.37 6.78 15.70
CA GLU A 40 1.13 7.89 16.26
C GLU A 40 2.40 8.14 15.45
N SER A 41 3.17 7.09 15.13
CA SER A 41 4.37 7.22 14.28
C SER A 41 4.06 7.69 12.86
N ILE A 42 2.86 7.41 12.33
CA ILE A 42 2.44 7.84 10.99
C ILE A 42 1.89 9.27 11.01
N ALA A 43 1.29 9.68 12.13
CA ALA A 43 0.73 11.01 12.33
C ALA A 43 1.81 12.08 12.57
N VAL A 44 3.02 11.69 12.98
CA VAL A 44 4.15 12.63 13.12
C VAL A 44 4.42 13.32 11.77
N GLY A 45 4.21 14.63 11.74
CA GLY A 45 4.40 15.47 10.55
C GLY A 45 3.33 15.29 9.46
N ALA A 46 2.19 14.65 9.77
CA ALA A 46 1.07 14.54 8.83
C ALA A 46 0.49 15.91 8.49
N ASP A 47 0.36 16.80 9.48
CA ASP A 47 -0.13 18.16 9.28
C ASP A 47 0.83 18.98 8.40
N ASP A 48 2.14 18.84 8.61
CA ASP A 48 3.16 19.51 7.80
C ASP A 48 3.12 19.03 6.34
N LYS A 49 2.97 17.71 6.12
CA LYS A 49 2.80 17.17 4.77
C LYS A 49 1.50 17.63 4.12
N ALA A 50 0.40 17.68 4.86
CA ALA A 50 -0.87 18.19 4.36
C ALA A 50 -0.76 19.66 3.97
N LYS A 51 -0.06 20.47 4.78
CA LYS A 51 0.24 21.88 4.46
C LYS A 51 1.06 21.99 3.17
N LEU A 52 2.16 21.25 3.06
CA LEU A 52 3.01 21.24 1.87
C LEU A 52 2.23 20.86 0.60
N MET A 53 1.35 19.86 0.69
CA MET A 53 0.53 19.45 -0.46
C MET A 53 -0.47 20.53 -0.89
N ARG A 54 -1.08 21.26 0.06
CA ARG A 54 -1.97 22.39 -0.27
C ARG A 54 -1.20 23.51 -0.96
N GLU A 55 -0.04 23.89 -0.40
CA GLU A 55 0.80 24.96 -0.95
C GLU A 55 1.25 24.63 -2.38
N LEU A 56 1.72 23.39 -2.60
CA LEU A 56 2.09 22.90 -3.93
C LEU A 56 0.91 22.94 -4.92
N HIS A 57 -0.29 22.54 -4.48
CA HIS A 57 -1.48 22.57 -5.32
C HIS A 57 -1.87 24.00 -5.71
N GLU A 58 -1.82 24.94 -4.76
CA GLU A 58 -2.11 26.36 -5.02
C GLU A 58 -1.10 26.97 -6.00
N GLU A 59 0.18 26.64 -5.86
CA GLU A 59 1.24 27.12 -6.75
C GLU A 59 1.06 26.56 -8.17
N LEU A 60 0.81 25.26 -8.30
CA LEU A 60 0.52 24.63 -9.60
C LEU A 60 -0.71 25.24 -10.28
N SER A 61 -1.78 25.49 -9.51
CA SER A 61 -3.01 26.10 -10.02
C SER A 61 -2.77 27.50 -10.59
N LYS A 62 -1.92 28.30 -9.92
CA LYS A 62 -1.56 29.66 -10.36
C LYS A 62 -0.62 29.67 -11.57
N ASN A 63 0.27 28.69 -11.68
CA ASN A 63 1.30 28.63 -12.73
C ASN A 63 0.83 27.93 -14.02
N ILE A 64 -0.30 27.22 -14.00
CA ILE A 64 -0.88 26.54 -15.18
C ILE A 64 -2.03 27.37 -15.82
N ALA A 65 -2.48 28.45 -15.18
CA ALA A 65 -3.52 29.36 -15.68
C ALA A 65 -3.01 30.38 -16.72
#